data_AF-A0A5C4PCL0-F1
#
_entry.id   AF-A0A5C4PCL0-F1
#
_cell.length_a   1.000
_cell.length_b   1.000
_cell.length_c   1.000
_cell.angle_alpha   90.00
_cell.angle_beta   90.00
_cell.angle_gamma   90.00
#
_symmetry.space_group_name_H-M   'P 1'
#
loop_
_entity.id
_entity.type
_entity.pdbx_description
1 polymer ?
#
loop_
_entity_poly.entity_id
_entity_poly.type
_entity_poly.pdbx_seq_one_letter_code
_entity_poly.pdbx_strand_id
1 'polypeptide(L)'
;MPASSSAQTSESTTQTLSLLDKIIAEGRMAHDDSQQDYARDMLAEFATQVLDEGMAIDKDTVAMINDRISQIDQLISAQLNEVLHHPDLQKLEASWRGLHLLVQNTETSTRLKLRLLNVTQKELQNDLEKAVEFDQSALFKKIYEEEYGTFGGHPFSLLVGDYTFGRHPQDIGLLEKLSNVAAAAHAPFIAAASPRLFDMTSFTELAVPRDLSKIFESQELIKWRSFRESEDSRYVSLVLPHFLLRLPYGPDTRPVEGINYVEDVNGTDHSKYLWGNAAWALSQRITEAFAKYGWCAAIRGAEGGGAVEGLPAHTFRTSSGDLSLKCPTEVAITDRREKELNDLGFIALCHKKNSDIAVFFGGQTTNRAKVYNTNEANANARISAMLPYVLAASRFAHYLKVIMRDKVGSFMTRDNVQTYLNNWIADYVLINDNAPQEIKAQYPLREARVDVTEVAGKPGAYNATVFLRPHFQLEELTASIRLVATLPPPVAA
;
A
#
# COMPACT_ATOMS: atom_id res chain seq x y z
N MET A 1 43.34 22.79 -89.99
CA MET A 1 42.25 22.77 -89.00
C MET A 1 42.86 22.85 -87.60
N PRO A 2 42.91 24.04 -86.98
CA PRO A 2 42.96 24.17 -85.53
C PRO A 2 41.59 24.68 -85.04
N ALA A 3 40.99 23.98 -84.07
CA ALA A 3 39.74 24.37 -83.45
C ALA A 3 40.01 25.27 -82.23
N SER A 4 39.23 26.34 -82.17
CA SER A 4 39.23 27.48 -81.27
C SER A 4 38.87 27.14 -79.82
N SER A 5 39.47 27.88 -78.90
CA SER A 5 39.14 27.97 -77.48
C SER A 5 37.75 28.58 -77.24
N SER A 6 36.93 27.95 -76.42
CA SER A 6 35.79 28.57 -75.75
C SER A 6 36.04 28.63 -74.25
N ALA A 7 36.13 29.85 -73.72
CA ALA A 7 36.14 30.13 -72.29
C ALA A 7 34.73 29.90 -71.72
N GLN A 8 34.62 29.09 -70.67
CA GLN A 8 33.42 29.02 -69.83
C GLN A 8 33.57 30.03 -68.69
N THR A 9 32.83 31.12 -68.82
CA THR A 9 32.58 32.12 -67.79
C THR A 9 31.76 31.46 -66.67
N SER A 10 32.33 31.40 -65.47
CA SER A 10 31.63 30.99 -64.25
C SER A 10 30.81 32.19 -63.77
N GLU A 11 29.49 32.15 -63.95
CA GLU A 11 28.58 33.12 -63.33
C GLU A 11 28.56 32.87 -61.82
N SER A 12 29.18 33.76 -61.05
CA SER A 12 29.00 33.85 -59.60
C SER A 12 27.60 34.37 -59.32
N THR A 13 26.64 33.45 -59.20
CA THR A 13 25.30 33.76 -58.69
C THR A 13 25.46 34.15 -57.22
N THR A 14 25.46 35.46 -56.95
CA THR A 14 25.38 35.95 -55.57
C THR A 14 23.95 35.68 -55.13
N GLN A 15 23.70 34.49 -54.58
CA GLN A 15 22.45 34.22 -53.89
C GLN A 15 22.36 35.19 -52.72
N THR A 16 21.52 36.20 -52.85
CA THR A 16 21.11 37.02 -51.72
C THR A 16 20.40 36.10 -50.75
N LEU A 17 21.14 35.61 -49.74
CA LEU A 17 20.59 34.91 -48.58
C LEU A 17 19.35 35.67 -48.10
N SER A 18 18.24 34.95 -47.94
CA SER A 18 17.02 35.56 -47.42
C SER A 18 17.33 36.17 -46.05
N LEU A 19 16.55 37.16 -45.60
CA LEU A 19 16.77 37.80 -44.29
C LEU A 19 16.84 36.75 -43.16
N LEU A 20 16.04 35.68 -43.27
CA LEU A 20 16.07 34.50 -42.41
C LEU A 20 17.42 33.77 -42.46
N ASP A 21 17.94 33.50 -43.66
CA ASP A 21 19.23 32.81 -43.81
C ASP A 21 20.42 33.63 -43.27
N LYS A 22 20.33 34.97 -43.36
CA LYS A 22 21.32 35.87 -42.72
C LYS A 22 21.25 35.80 -41.20
N ILE A 23 20.05 35.81 -40.61
CA ILE A 23 19.86 35.72 -39.16
C ILE A 23 20.36 34.37 -38.62
N ILE A 24 20.12 33.27 -39.34
CA ILE A 24 20.57 31.93 -38.95
C ILE A 24 22.10 31.83 -39.01
N ALA A 25 22.72 32.38 -40.05
CA ALA A 25 24.17 32.38 -40.24
C ALA A 25 24.89 33.30 -39.23
N GLU A 26 24.39 34.52 -39.00
CA GLU A 26 24.99 35.48 -38.07
C GLU A 26 24.71 35.12 -36.60
N GLY A 27 23.55 34.54 -36.31
CA GLY A 27 23.13 34.09 -34.98
C GLY A 27 23.70 32.72 -34.56
N ARG A 28 24.46 32.04 -35.43
CA ARG A 28 25.05 30.70 -35.21
C ARG A 28 24.03 29.65 -34.74
N MET A 29 22.79 29.72 -35.22
CA MET A 29 21.69 28.84 -34.78
C MET A 29 21.75 27.42 -35.36
N ALA A 30 22.55 27.19 -36.41
CA ALA A 30 22.77 25.89 -37.02
C ALA A 30 24.28 25.66 -37.19
N HIS A 31 24.78 24.51 -36.73
CA HIS A 31 26.17 24.09 -36.94
C HIS A 31 26.29 23.10 -38.11
N ASP A 32 25.20 22.40 -38.43
CA ASP A 32 25.06 21.49 -39.58
C ASP A 32 23.82 21.85 -40.41
N ASP A 33 23.83 21.49 -41.71
CA ASP A 33 22.73 21.81 -42.65
C ASP A 33 21.37 21.21 -42.20
N SER A 34 21.38 20.09 -41.46
CA SER A 34 20.16 19.47 -40.92
C SER A 34 19.48 20.28 -39.80
N GLN A 35 20.18 21.25 -39.21
CA GLN A 35 19.65 22.11 -38.15
C GLN A 35 19.07 23.43 -38.70
N GLN A 36 19.31 23.75 -39.97
CA GLN A 36 18.83 24.98 -40.58
C GLN A 36 17.30 25.02 -40.67
N ASP A 37 16.66 23.89 -40.98
CA ASP A 37 15.20 23.82 -41.08
C ASP A 37 14.54 24.04 -39.71
N TYR A 38 15.07 23.44 -38.65
CA TYR A 38 14.59 23.68 -37.27
C TYR A 38 14.78 25.13 -36.82
N ALA A 39 15.92 25.75 -37.18
CA ALA A 39 16.17 27.16 -36.88
C ALA A 39 15.23 28.10 -37.64
N ARG A 40 14.88 27.76 -38.90
CA ARG A 40 13.87 28.50 -39.67
C ARG A 40 12.49 28.39 -39.04
N ASP A 41 12.09 27.20 -38.59
CA ASP A 41 10.80 26.98 -37.93
C ASP A 41 10.69 27.78 -36.62
N MET A 42 11.72 27.79 -35.78
CA MET A 42 11.73 28.61 -34.55
C MET A 42 11.59 30.11 -34.83
N LEU A 43 12.30 30.62 -35.84
CA LEU A 43 12.25 32.03 -36.23
C LEU A 43 10.90 32.40 -36.84
N ALA A 44 10.30 31.50 -37.61
CA ALA A 44 8.96 31.69 -38.17
C ALA A 44 7.89 31.72 -37.07
N GLU A 45 7.97 30.81 -36.09
CA GLU A 45 7.07 30.77 -34.94
C GLU A 45 7.21 32.04 -34.09
N PHE A 46 8.45 32.47 -33.80
CA PHE A 46 8.71 33.72 -33.09
C PHE A 46 8.14 34.93 -33.85
N ALA A 47 8.36 35.02 -35.16
CA ALA A 47 7.81 36.10 -35.98
C ALA A 47 6.27 36.11 -35.95
N THR A 48 5.64 34.94 -35.96
CA THR A 48 4.19 34.78 -35.90
C THR A 48 3.65 35.25 -34.55
N GLN A 49 4.27 34.87 -33.43
CA GLN A 49 3.85 35.30 -32.10
C GLN A 49 4.04 36.82 -31.88
N VAL A 50 5.07 37.42 -32.47
CA VAL A 50 5.28 38.88 -32.41
C VAL A 50 4.22 39.63 -33.24
N LEU A 51 3.80 39.08 -34.37
CA LEU A 51 2.87 39.72 -35.31
C LEU A 51 1.39 39.55 -34.91
N ASP A 52 0.98 38.33 -34.55
CA ASP A 52 -0.44 37.98 -34.38
C ASP A 52 -0.93 38.14 -32.93
N GLU A 53 -0.06 38.00 -31.93
CA GLU A 53 -0.46 37.99 -30.51
C GLU A 53 -0.09 39.28 -29.77
N GLY A 54 0.36 40.32 -30.49
CA GLY A 54 0.60 41.65 -29.94
C GLY A 54 1.71 41.70 -28.90
N MET A 55 2.75 40.89 -29.05
CA MET A 55 3.88 40.82 -28.11
C MET A 55 4.58 42.17 -28.02
N ALA A 56 4.61 42.79 -26.83
CA ALA A 56 5.23 44.09 -26.62
C ALA A 56 6.76 43.96 -26.74
N ILE A 57 7.34 44.61 -27.74
CA ILE A 57 8.79 44.61 -27.98
C ILE A 57 9.45 45.53 -26.94
N ASP A 58 10.08 44.94 -25.92
CA ASP A 58 10.93 45.66 -24.97
C ASP A 58 12.39 45.72 -25.48
N LYS A 59 13.21 46.60 -24.89
CA LYS A 59 14.63 46.77 -25.18
C LYS A 59 15.46 45.52 -24.81
N ASP A 60 14.95 44.68 -23.92
CA ASP A 60 15.56 43.40 -23.55
C ASP A 60 14.76 42.24 -24.17
N THR A 61 15.18 41.82 -25.36
CA THR A 61 14.59 40.69 -26.08
C THR A 61 14.73 39.37 -25.33
N VAL A 62 15.77 39.19 -24.51
CA VAL A 62 15.96 37.97 -23.72
C VAL A 62 14.95 37.90 -22.58
N ALA A 63 14.75 39.00 -21.86
CA ALA A 63 13.73 39.09 -20.83
C ALA A 63 12.33 38.85 -21.41
N MET A 64 12.01 39.44 -22.56
CA MET A 64 10.73 39.25 -23.24
C MET A 64 10.49 37.78 -23.65
N ILE A 65 11.50 37.10 -24.21
CA ILE A 65 11.37 35.67 -24.55
C ILE A 65 11.12 34.83 -23.29
N ASN A 66 11.83 35.11 -22.20
CA ASN A 66 11.64 34.39 -20.93
C ASN A 66 10.24 34.64 -20.34
N ASP A 67 9.75 35.88 -20.39
CA ASP A 67 8.38 36.20 -19.94
C ASP A 67 7.34 35.46 -20.79
N ARG A 68 7.58 35.36 -22.11
CA ARG A 68 6.69 34.62 -22.99
C ARG A 68 6.71 33.13 -22.71
N ILE A 69 7.89 32.54 -22.51
CA ILE A 69 8.03 31.14 -22.08
C ILE A 69 7.29 30.94 -20.76
N SER A 70 7.42 31.85 -19.80
CA SER A 70 6.69 31.76 -18.53
C SER A 70 5.18 31.81 -18.71
N GLN A 71 4.65 32.59 -19.66
CA GLN A 71 3.20 32.61 -19.95
C GLN A 71 2.74 31.29 -20.57
N ILE A 72 3.52 30.72 -21.49
CA ILE A 72 3.25 29.40 -22.09
C ILE A 72 3.27 28.33 -20.99
N ASP A 73 4.28 28.34 -20.13
CA ASP A 73 4.40 27.42 -19.00
C ASP A 73 3.22 27.53 -18.03
N GLN A 74 2.69 28.73 -17.79
CA GLN A 74 1.48 28.92 -16.98
C GLN A 74 0.24 28.29 -17.64
N LEU A 75 0.07 28.45 -18.95
CA LEU A 75 -1.05 27.85 -19.69
C LEU A 75 -0.95 26.32 -19.70
N ILE A 76 0.25 25.78 -19.95
CA ILE A 76 0.52 24.34 -19.90
C ILE A 76 0.27 23.81 -18.49
N SER A 77 0.76 24.52 -17.46
CA SER A 77 0.59 24.13 -16.06
C SER A 77 -0.89 24.08 -15.66
N ALA A 78 -1.68 25.08 -16.05
CA ALA A 78 -3.12 25.09 -15.79
C ALA A 78 -3.82 23.89 -16.44
N GLN A 79 -3.51 23.59 -17.71
CA GLN A 79 -4.08 22.46 -18.41
C GLN A 79 -3.64 21.11 -17.81
N LEU A 80 -2.36 20.98 -17.43
CA LEU A 80 -1.84 19.79 -16.78
C LEU A 80 -2.45 19.56 -15.40
N ASN A 81 -2.70 20.62 -14.63
CA ASN A 81 -3.40 20.52 -13.34
C ASN A 81 -4.80 19.92 -13.52
N GLU A 82 -5.59 20.37 -14.49
CA GLU A 82 -6.92 19.81 -14.77
C GLU A 82 -6.84 18.32 -15.16
N VAL A 83 -5.85 17.94 -15.97
CA VAL A 83 -5.64 16.54 -16.37
C VAL A 83 -5.22 15.68 -15.17
N LEU A 84 -4.19 16.10 -14.43
CA LEU A 84 -3.61 15.36 -13.31
C LEU A 84 -4.53 15.27 -12.10
N HIS A 85 -5.37 16.28 -11.87
CA HIS A 85 -6.33 16.30 -10.77
C HIS A 85 -7.67 15.67 -11.13
N HIS A 86 -7.84 15.19 -12.37
CA HIS A 86 -9.04 14.46 -12.75
C HIS A 86 -9.18 13.16 -11.94
N PRO A 87 -10.35 12.88 -11.31
CA PRO A 87 -10.52 11.75 -10.40
C PRO A 87 -10.15 10.39 -11.00
N ASP A 88 -10.45 10.16 -12.28
CA ASP A 88 -10.14 8.91 -12.95
C ASP A 88 -8.63 8.70 -13.13
N LEU A 89 -7.89 9.78 -13.46
CA LEU A 89 -6.44 9.70 -13.62
C LEU A 89 -5.77 9.56 -12.27
N GLN A 90 -6.19 10.32 -11.26
CA GLN A 90 -5.67 10.18 -9.89
C GLN A 90 -5.89 8.78 -9.35
N LYS A 91 -7.07 8.18 -9.56
CA LYS A 91 -7.34 6.80 -9.13
C LYS A 91 -6.40 5.81 -9.82
N LEU A 92 -6.24 5.93 -11.13
CA LEU A 92 -5.33 5.07 -11.90
C LEU A 92 -3.87 5.25 -11.46
N GLU A 93 -3.42 6.50 -11.31
CA GLU A 93 -2.08 6.86 -10.88
C GLU A 93 -1.81 6.35 -9.45
N ALA A 94 -2.78 6.49 -8.53
CA ALA A 94 -2.67 6.03 -7.16
C ALA A 94 -2.51 4.51 -7.09
N SER A 95 -3.30 3.74 -7.85
CA SER A 95 -3.19 2.29 -7.92
C SER A 95 -1.83 1.84 -8.45
N TRP A 96 -1.40 2.38 -9.58
CA TRP A 96 -0.13 1.98 -10.20
C TRP A 96 1.09 2.45 -9.42
N ARG A 97 1.05 3.64 -8.82
CA ARG A 97 2.14 4.11 -7.96
C ARG A 97 2.19 3.36 -6.63
N GLY A 98 1.04 3.00 -6.06
CA GLY A 98 0.98 2.13 -4.87
C GLY A 98 1.59 0.75 -5.14
N LEU A 99 1.24 0.14 -6.28
CA LEU A 99 1.87 -1.10 -6.73
C LEU A 99 3.37 -0.93 -6.98
N HIS A 100 3.78 0.14 -7.67
CA HIS A 100 5.18 0.44 -7.92
C HIS A 100 5.96 0.60 -6.61
N LEU A 101 5.40 1.29 -5.61
CA LEU A 101 5.99 1.41 -4.28
C LEU A 101 6.20 0.03 -3.64
N LEU A 102 5.19 -0.84 -3.67
CA LEU A 102 5.31 -2.20 -3.13
C LEU A 102 6.42 -2.99 -3.85
N VAL A 103 6.45 -2.94 -5.19
CA VAL A 103 7.43 -3.69 -5.99
C VAL A 103 8.86 -3.21 -5.73
N GLN A 104 9.09 -1.89 -5.73
CA GLN A 104 10.43 -1.32 -5.50
C GLN A 104 10.94 -1.59 -4.08
N ASN A 105 10.04 -1.60 -3.09
CA ASN A 105 10.41 -1.78 -1.69
C ASN A 105 10.36 -3.24 -1.21
N THR A 106 10.12 -4.20 -2.10
CA THR A 106 10.05 -5.62 -1.76
C THR A 106 11.25 -6.37 -2.32
N GLU A 107 11.98 -7.06 -1.45
CA GLU A 107 13.10 -7.95 -1.82
C GLU A 107 12.60 -9.25 -2.47
N THR A 108 12.16 -9.16 -3.72
CA THR A 108 11.69 -10.33 -4.48
C THR A 108 12.81 -11.35 -4.71
N SER A 109 12.48 -12.62 -4.53
CA SER A 109 13.45 -13.73 -4.65
C SER A 109 12.74 -15.04 -4.99
N THR A 110 13.46 -16.16 -5.00
CA THR A 110 12.83 -17.49 -5.12
C THR A 110 11.83 -17.78 -3.99
N ARG A 111 12.00 -17.14 -2.83
CA ARG A 111 11.13 -17.29 -1.64
C ARG A 111 10.00 -16.27 -1.56
N LEU A 112 10.13 -15.11 -2.19
CA LEU A 112 9.17 -14.01 -2.12
C LEU A 112 8.77 -13.60 -3.55
N LYS A 113 7.52 -13.89 -3.92
CA LYS A 113 6.97 -13.61 -5.25
C LYS A 113 5.75 -12.69 -5.11
N LEU A 114 5.65 -11.71 -6.01
CA LEU A 114 4.46 -10.88 -6.18
C LEU A 114 3.73 -11.32 -7.44
N ARG A 115 2.42 -11.54 -7.36
CA ARG A 115 1.57 -11.89 -8.51
C ARG A 115 0.44 -10.88 -8.61
N LEU A 116 0.27 -10.30 -9.81
CA LEU A 116 -0.72 -9.29 -10.07
C LEU A 116 -1.94 -9.92 -10.75
N LEU A 117 -3.13 -9.62 -10.23
CA LEU A 117 -4.41 -9.91 -10.86
C LEU A 117 -5.14 -8.59 -11.07
N ASN A 118 -5.26 -8.14 -12.32
CA ASN A 118 -6.00 -6.92 -12.65
C ASN A 118 -7.49 -7.22 -12.77
N VAL A 119 -8.26 -6.83 -11.75
CA VAL A 119 -9.71 -7.04 -11.67
C VAL A 119 -10.34 -5.83 -10.99
N THR A 120 -11.47 -5.34 -11.50
CA THR A 120 -12.24 -4.29 -10.83
C THR A 120 -13.08 -4.85 -9.69
N GLN A 121 -13.38 -4.03 -8.68
CA GLN A 121 -14.23 -4.44 -7.55
C GLN A 121 -15.59 -4.98 -8.01
N LYS A 122 -16.16 -4.39 -9.08
CA LYS A 122 -17.44 -4.82 -9.67
C LYS A 122 -17.36 -6.18 -10.35
N GLU A 123 -16.27 -6.47 -11.06
CA GLU A 123 -16.05 -7.79 -11.67
C GLU A 123 -15.88 -8.88 -10.60
N LEU A 124 -15.14 -8.56 -9.53
CA LEU A 124 -14.97 -9.45 -8.38
C LEU A 124 -16.30 -9.76 -7.70
N GLN A 125 -17.13 -8.73 -7.50
CA GLN A 125 -18.49 -8.88 -6.99
C GLN A 125 -19.34 -9.77 -7.90
N ASN A 126 -19.35 -9.51 -9.21
CA ASN A 126 -20.12 -10.30 -10.16
C ASN A 126 -19.68 -11.76 -10.21
N ASP A 127 -18.38 -12.06 -10.11
CA ASP A 127 -17.85 -13.44 -10.07
C ASP A 127 -18.36 -14.18 -8.83
N LEU A 128 -18.22 -13.56 -7.66
CA LEU A 128 -18.62 -14.15 -6.38
C LEU A 128 -20.15 -14.20 -6.19
N GLU A 129 -20.92 -13.35 -6.86
CA GLU A 129 -22.40 -13.40 -6.89
C GLU A 129 -22.98 -14.42 -7.85
N LYS A 130 -22.30 -14.69 -8.98
CA LYS A 130 -22.75 -15.71 -9.94
C LYS A 130 -22.47 -17.13 -9.46
N ALA A 131 -21.43 -17.32 -8.65
CA ALA A 131 -21.11 -18.61 -8.08
C ALA A 131 -22.20 -19.03 -7.07
N VAL A 132 -22.67 -20.28 -7.17
CA VAL A 132 -23.65 -20.85 -6.22
C VAL A 132 -23.05 -20.90 -4.82
N GLU A 133 -21.79 -21.31 -4.75
CA GLU A 133 -20.96 -21.33 -3.55
C GLU A 133 -19.63 -20.64 -3.86
N PHE A 134 -18.99 -20.07 -2.84
CA PHE A 134 -17.76 -19.29 -3.03
C PHE A 134 -16.61 -20.12 -3.62
N ASP A 135 -16.60 -21.43 -3.38
CA ASP A 135 -15.59 -22.38 -3.86
C ASP A 135 -15.66 -22.68 -5.36
N GLN A 136 -16.74 -22.26 -6.04
CA GLN A 136 -16.90 -22.42 -7.48
C GLN A 136 -16.54 -21.14 -8.27
N SER A 137 -16.21 -20.06 -7.57
CA SER A 137 -15.84 -18.76 -8.17
C SER A 137 -14.52 -18.82 -8.94
N ALA A 138 -14.34 -17.97 -9.95
CA ALA A 138 -13.08 -17.88 -10.67
C ALA A 138 -11.94 -17.42 -9.75
N LEU A 139 -12.23 -16.55 -8.79
CA LEU A 139 -11.26 -16.15 -7.77
C LEU A 139 -10.77 -17.33 -6.93
N PHE A 140 -11.68 -18.18 -6.45
CA PHE A 140 -11.32 -19.35 -5.65
C PHE A 140 -10.47 -20.34 -6.44
N LYS A 141 -10.80 -20.59 -7.71
CA LYS A 141 -9.99 -21.45 -8.59
C LYS A 141 -8.55 -20.96 -8.70
N LYS A 142 -8.36 -19.65 -8.88
CA LYS A 142 -7.01 -19.04 -9.00
C LYS A 142 -6.21 -19.08 -7.71
N ILE A 143 -6.85 -18.84 -6.57
CA ILE A 143 -6.15 -18.72 -5.28
C ILE A 143 -5.96 -20.09 -4.63
N TYR A 144 -7.03 -20.89 -4.59
CA TYR A 144 -7.04 -22.18 -3.93
C TYR A 144 -6.68 -23.30 -4.91
N GLU A 145 -7.45 -23.55 -5.96
CA GLU A 145 -7.27 -24.77 -6.78
C GLU A 145 -5.94 -24.80 -7.52
N GLU A 146 -5.61 -23.74 -8.28
CA GLU A 146 -4.40 -23.65 -9.11
C GLU A 146 -3.10 -23.68 -8.28
N GLU A 147 -3.15 -23.29 -7.00
CA GLU A 147 -1.96 -23.17 -6.14
C GLU A 147 -2.04 -24.03 -4.88
N TYR A 148 -2.76 -23.60 -3.83
CA TYR A 148 -2.78 -24.28 -2.53
C TYR A 148 -3.32 -25.73 -2.61
N GLY A 149 -4.32 -25.96 -3.46
CA GLY A 149 -4.95 -27.24 -3.77
C GLY A 149 -4.08 -28.15 -4.64
N THR A 150 -3.26 -27.57 -5.52
CA THR A 150 -2.47 -28.30 -6.53
C THR A 150 -1.15 -28.83 -5.97
N PHE A 151 -0.78 -30.04 -6.38
CA PHE A 151 0.51 -30.65 -6.03
C PHE A 151 1.67 -29.89 -6.70
N GLY A 152 2.65 -29.45 -5.92
CA GLY A 152 3.75 -28.59 -6.40
C GLY A 152 3.40 -27.11 -6.59
N GLY A 153 2.17 -26.69 -6.26
CA GLY A 153 1.77 -25.29 -6.29
C GLY A 153 2.43 -24.43 -5.20
N HIS A 154 2.31 -23.11 -5.33
CA HIS A 154 2.86 -22.12 -4.41
C HIS A 154 1.72 -21.38 -3.66
N PRO A 155 1.37 -21.79 -2.42
CA PRO A 155 0.29 -21.19 -1.67
C PRO A 155 0.47 -19.67 -1.49
N PHE A 156 -0.58 -18.91 -1.74
CA PHE A 156 -0.60 -17.48 -1.45
C PHE A 156 -0.60 -17.25 0.05
N SER A 157 0.35 -16.44 0.54
CA SER A 157 0.43 -16.11 1.97
C SER A 157 -0.39 -14.87 2.36
N LEU A 158 -0.64 -13.98 1.39
CA LEU A 158 -1.34 -12.72 1.60
C LEU A 158 -2.07 -12.34 0.31
N LEU A 159 -3.27 -11.78 0.45
CA LEU A 159 -4.04 -11.16 -0.62
C LEU A 159 -4.14 -9.65 -0.35
N VAL A 160 -3.80 -8.84 -1.34
CA VAL A 160 -3.84 -7.37 -1.23
C VAL A 160 -4.85 -6.84 -2.24
N GLY A 161 -5.92 -6.22 -1.74
CA GLY A 161 -6.94 -5.58 -2.55
C GLY A 161 -6.76 -4.08 -2.57
N ASP A 162 -6.50 -3.51 -3.74
CA ASP A 162 -6.52 -2.06 -3.93
C ASP A 162 -7.96 -1.53 -4.07
N TYR A 163 -8.75 -1.79 -3.04
CA TYR A 163 -10.15 -1.41 -2.96
C TYR A 163 -10.42 -0.69 -1.65
N THR A 164 -11.44 0.15 -1.66
CA THR A 164 -11.97 0.86 -0.50
C THR A 164 -13.37 0.34 -0.19
N PHE A 165 -13.58 -0.19 1.01
CA PHE A 165 -14.88 -0.74 1.41
C PHE A 165 -15.65 0.24 2.30
N GLY A 166 -16.88 0.56 1.92
CA GLY A 166 -17.80 1.42 2.68
C GLY A 166 -18.88 0.65 3.43
N ARG A 167 -19.89 1.38 3.92
CA ARG A 167 -21.06 0.81 4.62
C ARG A 167 -22.11 0.17 3.70
N HIS A 168 -21.93 0.26 2.38
CA HIS A 168 -22.94 -0.20 1.43
C HIS A 168 -23.11 -1.73 1.53
N PRO A 169 -24.34 -2.29 1.52
CA PRO A 169 -24.56 -3.72 1.70
C PRO A 169 -23.82 -4.62 0.69
N GLN A 170 -23.62 -4.13 -0.53
CA GLN A 170 -22.84 -4.85 -1.56
C GLN A 170 -21.36 -4.96 -1.19
N ASP A 171 -20.77 -3.90 -0.62
CA ASP A 171 -19.38 -3.92 -0.16
C ASP A 171 -19.19 -4.93 0.97
N ILE A 172 -20.15 -4.97 1.91
CA ILE A 172 -20.12 -5.92 3.02
C ILE A 172 -20.34 -7.36 2.53
N GLY A 173 -21.28 -7.58 1.61
CA GLY A 173 -21.49 -8.90 1.00
C GLY A 173 -20.27 -9.39 0.21
N LEU A 174 -19.55 -8.48 -0.45
CA LEU A 174 -18.27 -8.80 -1.10
C LEU A 174 -17.19 -9.17 -0.07
N LEU A 175 -17.05 -8.39 1.02
CA LEU A 175 -16.11 -8.71 2.11
C LEU A 175 -16.38 -10.08 2.73
N GLU A 176 -17.64 -10.44 2.94
CA GLU A 176 -18.03 -11.75 3.46
C GLU A 176 -17.53 -12.88 2.54
N LYS A 177 -17.80 -12.79 1.24
CA LYS A 177 -17.34 -13.80 0.27
C LYS A 177 -15.82 -13.84 0.12
N LEU A 178 -15.15 -12.69 0.15
CA LEU A 178 -13.69 -12.62 0.15
C LEU A 178 -13.09 -13.24 1.42
N SER A 179 -13.74 -13.06 2.57
CA SER A 179 -13.31 -13.67 3.82
C SER A 179 -13.36 -15.19 3.77
N ASN A 180 -14.38 -15.76 3.12
CA ASN A 180 -14.51 -17.22 2.94
C ASN A 180 -13.38 -17.78 2.04
N VAL A 181 -13.08 -17.09 0.93
CA VAL A 181 -11.97 -17.47 0.03
C VAL A 181 -10.63 -17.35 0.76
N ALA A 182 -10.40 -16.25 1.48
CA ALA A 182 -9.20 -16.00 2.26
C ALA A 182 -9.01 -17.03 3.38
N ALA A 183 -10.07 -17.39 4.08
CA ALA A 183 -10.08 -18.40 5.13
C ALA A 183 -9.75 -19.80 4.59
N ALA A 184 -10.39 -20.19 3.48
CA ALA A 184 -10.15 -21.49 2.85
C ALA A 184 -8.70 -21.64 2.34
N ALA A 185 -8.11 -20.58 1.78
CA ALA A 185 -6.73 -20.58 1.30
C ALA A 185 -5.70 -20.29 2.42
N HIS A 186 -6.14 -19.99 3.63
CA HIS A 186 -5.30 -19.44 4.71
C HIS A 186 -4.46 -18.23 4.25
N ALA A 187 -5.05 -17.34 3.46
CA ALA A 187 -4.36 -16.18 2.89
C ALA A 187 -5.11 -14.91 3.29
N PRO A 188 -4.72 -14.22 4.38
CA PRO A 188 -5.41 -13.01 4.83
C PRO A 188 -5.53 -11.96 3.73
N PHE A 189 -6.68 -11.33 3.65
CA PHE A 189 -7.02 -10.26 2.72
C PHE A 189 -6.90 -8.89 3.39
N ILE A 190 -6.12 -7.99 2.79
CA ILE A 190 -5.91 -6.62 3.26
C ILE A 190 -6.44 -5.64 2.22
N ALA A 191 -7.22 -4.67 2.65
CA ALA A 191 -7.73 -3.59 1.82
C ALA A 191 -7.91 -2.30 2.63
N ALA A 192 -8.41 -1.22 2.03
CA ALA A 192 -8.68 0.03 2.74
C ALA A 192 -10.15 0.12 3.22
N ALA A 193 -10.33 0.79 4.36
CA ALA A 193 -11.65 1.28 4.77
C ALA A 193 -11.96 2.60 4.05
N SER A 194 -13.21 2.80 3.61
CA SER A 194 -13.68 4.08 3.12
C SER A 194 -14.09 5.00 4.28
N PRO A 195 -13.90 6.34 4.18
CA PRO A 195 -14.47 7.29 5.15
C PRO A 195 -15.98 7.11 5.34
N ARG A 196 -16.68 6.67 4.29
CA ARG A 196 -18.13 6.42 4.30
C ARG A 196 -18.56 5.34 5.30
N LEU A 197 -17.64 4.45 5.70
CA LEU A 197 -17.89 3.43 6.73
C LEU A 197 -18.07 4.07 8.12
N PHE A 198 -17.46 5.25 8.34
CA PHE A 198 -17.55 6.03 9.56
C PHE A 198 -18.60 7.16 9.47
N ASP A 199 -19.46 7.11 8.46
CA ASP A 199 -20.42 8.17 8.13
C ASP A 199 -19.76 9.54 7.85
N MET A 200 -18.56 9.52 7.26
CA MET A 200 -17.78 10.69 6.91
C MET A 200 -17.61 10.81 5.39
N THR A 201 -17.37 12.04 4.92
CA THR A 201 -16.99 12.26 3.51
C THR A 201 -15.48 12.09 3.30
N SER A 202 -14.68 12.45 4.31
CA SER A 202 -13.21 12.39 4.29
C SER A 202 -12.66 12.01 5.67
N PHE A 203 -11.47 11.37 5.70
CA PHE A 203 -10.79 11.08 6.97
C PHE A 203 -10.29 12.33 7.71
N THR A 204 -10.31 13.51 7.07
CA THR A 204 -10.04 14.79 7.78
C THR A 204 -11.03 15.06 8.91
N GLU A 205 -12.25 14.50 8.82
CA GLU A 205 -13.29 14.63 9.83
C GLU A 205 -13.13 13.65 11.01
N LEU A 206 -12.13 12.76 10.99
CA LEU A 206 -11.95 11.70 11.98
C LEU A 206 -11.78 12.23 13.41
N ALA A 207 -11.31 13.46 13.57
CA ALA A 207 -11.18 14.12 14.87
C ALA A 207 -12.54 14.56 15.46
N VAL A 208 -13.56 14.78 14.62
CA VAL A 208 -14.83 15.43 14.99
C VAL A 208 -15.70 14.57 15.94
N PRO A 209 -16.01 13.29 15.66
CA PRO A 209 -16.95 12.54 16.49
C PRO A 209 -16.30 12.13 17.81
N ARG A 210 -16.83 12.56 18.96
CA ARG A 210 -16.20 12.29 20.26
C ARG A 210 -15.89 10.81 20.53
N ASP A 211 -16.73 9.92 20.05
CA ASP A 211 -16.68 8.46 20.23
C ASP A 211 -17.03 7.77 18.91
N LEU A 212 -16.06 7.05 18.32
CA LEU A 212 -16.26 6.33 17.06
C LEU A 212 -17.15 5.10 17.24
N SER A 213 -17.16 4.49 18.42
CA SER A 213 -17.89 3.24 18.66
C SER A 213 -19.40 3.41 18.46
N LYS A 214 -19.94 4.56 18.85
CA LYS A 214 -21.35 4.91 18.68
C LYS A 214 -21.80 4.97 17.22
N ILE A 215 -20.92 5.34 16.31
CA ILE A 215 -21.23 5.37 14.87
C ILE A 215 -21.58 3.94 14.42
N PHE A 216 -20.81 2.96 14.87
CA PHE A 216 -20.99 1.54 14.53
C PHE A 216 -22.18 0.87 15.22
N GLU A 217 -22.83 1.52 16.18
CA GLU A 217 -24.06 1.04 16.80
C GLU A 217 -25.32 1.34 15.96
N SER A 218 -25.19 2.21 14.94
CA SER A 218 -26.26 2.58 14.01
C SER A 218 -26.91 1.35 13.34
N GLN A 219 -28.20 1.48 13.01
CA GLN A 219 -28.95 0.44 12.29
C GLN A 219 -28.43 0.25 10.86
N GLU A 220 -27.83 1.27 10.26
CA GLU A 220 -27.25 1.18 8.91
C GLU A 220 -26.04 0.24 8.85
N LEU A 221 -25.37 0.02 9.98
CA LEU A 221 -24.17 -0.82 10.10
C LEU A 221 -24.48 -2.21 10.69
N ILE A 222 -25.75 -2.65 10.67
CA ILE A 222 -26.12 -4.01 11.11
C ILE A 222 -25.35 -5.07 10.33
N LYS A 223 -25.28 -4.95 8.99
CA LYS A 223 -24.55 -5.91 8.15
C LYS A 223 -23.05 -5.94 8.46
N TRP A 224 -22.44 -4.78 8.70
CA TRP A 224 -21.05 -4.69 9.12
C TRP A 224 -20.82 -5.40 10.47
N ARG A 225 -21.68 -5.17 11.47
CA ARG A 225 -21.58 -5.85 12.77
C ARG A 225 -21.73 -7.37 12.64
N SER A 226 -22.70 -7.84 11.86
CA SER A 226 -22.86 -9.27 11.58
C SER A 226 -21.63 -9.87 10.89
N PHE A 227 -21.04 -9.14 9.92
CA PHE A 227 -19.79 -9.56 9.28
C PHE A 227 -18.65 -9.69 10.29
N ARG A 228 -18.46 -8.70 11.19
CA ARG A 228 -17.43 -8.77 12.23
C ARG A 228 -17.62 -9.93 13.22
N GLU A 229 -18.85 -10.38 13.43
CA GLU A 229 -19.16 -11.52 14.31
C GLU A 229 -18.91 -12.89 13.65
N SER A 230 -18.79 -12.93 12.31
CA SER A 230 -18.44 -14.14 11.55
C SER A 230 -17.02 -14.60 11.88
N GLU A 231 -16.77 -15.91 11.82
CA GLU A 231 -15.44 -16.44 12.15
C GLU A 231 -14.38 -16.15 11.08
N ASP A 232 -14.81 -16.13 9.81
CA ASP A 232 -13.93 -15.90 8.65
C ASP A 232 -13.48 -14.45 8.50
N SER A 233 -14.18 -13.49 9.12
CA SER A 233 -13.74 -12.08 9.18
C SER A 233 -12.34 -11.90 9.78
N ARG A 234 -11.81 -12.89 10.52
CA ARG A 234 -10.42 -12.88 11.02
C ARG A 234 -9.39 -12.86 9.90
N TYR A 235 -9.75 -13.28 8.69
CA TYR A 235 -8.88 -13.25 7.53
C TYR A 235 -8.99 -11.94 6.76
N VAL A 236 -9.74 -10.94 7.25
CA VAL A 236 -9.88 -9.64 6.60
C VAL A 236 -9.33 -8.55 7.52
N SER A 237 -8.50 -7.67 6.98
CA SER A 237 -8.02 -6.47 7.69
C SER A 237 -8.25 -5.24 6.83
N LEU A 238 -8.85 -4.21 7.41
CA LEU A 238 -9.07 -2.92 6.74
C LEU A 238 -8.15 -1.86 7.34
N VAL A 239 -7.40 -1.20 6.46
CA VAL A 239 -6.37 -0.23 6.80
C VAL A 239 -6.84 1.18 6.49
N LEU A 240 -6.44 2.15 7.31
CA LEU A 240 -6.73 3.58 7.10
C LEU A 240 -5.68 4.46 7.80
N PRO A 241 -5.60 5.76 7.49
CA PRO A 241 -6.18 6.43 6.32
C PRO A 241 -5.31 6.21 5.09
N HIS A 242 -5.60 6.87 3.97
CA HIS A 242 -4.67 6.92 2.85
C HIS A 242 -3.39 7.70 3.21
N PHE A 243 -2.33 7.45 2.45
CA PHE A 243 -1.03 8.12 2.60
C PHE A 243 -0.56 8.73 1.28
N LEU A 244 0.33 9.71 1.35
CA LEU A 244 0.80 10.45 0.20
C LEU A 244 1.79 9.61 -0.62
N LEU A 245 1.52 9.42 -1.92
CA LEU A 245 2.36 8.59 -2.80
C LEU A 245 3.50 9.37 -3.47
N ARG A 246 3.31 10.66 -3.72
CA ARG A 246 4.31 11.52 -4.34
C ARG A 246 4.27 12.94 -3.78
N LEU A 247 5.42 13.61 -3.85
CA LEU A 247 5.46 15.06 -3.70
C LEU A 247 4.79 15.74 -4.91
N PRO A 248 4.11 16.88 -4.70
CA PRO A 248 3.67 17.75 -5.78
C PRO A 248 4.85 18.20 -6.64
N TYR A 249 4.63 18.33 -7.95
CA TYR A 249 5.65 18.85 -8.87
C TYR A 249 5.85 20.34 -8.67
N GLY A 250 7.12 20.77 -8.76
CA GLY A 250 7.50 22.15 -8.56
C GLY A 250 9.01 22.33 -8.55
N PRO A 251 9.52 23.54 -8.83
CA PRO A 251 10.95 23.81 -8.90
C PRO A 251 11.66 23.56 -7.56
N ASP A 252 10.99 23.85 -6.43
CA ASP A 252 11.53 23.66 -5.07
C ASP A 252 11.36 22.23 -4.55
N THR A 253 10.52 21.42 -5.19
CA THR A 253 10.16 20.06 -4.74
C THR A 253 10.69 19.02 -5.72
N ARG A 254 9.96 18.79 -6.81
CA ARG A 254 10.30 17.84 -7.86
C ARG A 254 10.23 18.55 -9.20
N PRO A 255 11.36 19.08 -9.71
CA PRO A 255 11.38 19.79 -10.98
C PRO A 255 11.10 18.82 -12.14
N VAL A 256 10.50 19.36 -13.19
CA VAL A 256 10.23 18.64 -14.45
C VAL A 256 11.21 19.16 -15.50
N GLU A 257 11.74 18.28 -16.34
CA GLU A 257 12.63 18.67 -17.43
C GLU A 257 11.82 19.29 -18.59
N GLY A 258 12.29 20.41 -19.13
CA GLY A 258 11.73 21.05 -20.33
C GLY A 258 10.63 22.09 -20.09
N ILE A 259 9.90 22.02 -18.98
CA ILE A 259 8.86 23.01 -18.62
C ILE A 259 8.96 23.39 -17.14
N ASN A 260 8.72 24.66 -16.80
CA ASN A 260 8.61 25.08 -15.40
C ASN A 260 7.21 24.78 -14.85
N TYR A 261 6.93 23.49 -14.63
CA TYR A 261 5.64 23.04 -14.12
C TYR A 261 5.54 23.22 -12.60
N VAL A 262 4.54 23.99 -12.17
CA VAL A 262 4.17 24.16 -10.76
C VAL A 262 2.77 23.59 -10.57
N GLU A 263 2.69 22.47 -9.85
CA GLU A 263 1.41 21.83 -9.54
C GLU A 263 0.64 22.68 -8.52
N ASP A 264 -0.64 22.97 -8.81
CA ASP A 264 -1.46 23.85 -7.97
C ASP A 264 -1.90 23.15 -6.67
N VAL A 265 -1.00 23.06 -5.68
CA VAL A 265 -1.24 22.39 -4.41
C VAL A 265 -0.84 23.28 -3.23
N ASN A 266 -1.83 23.93 -2.63
CA ASN A 266 -1.61 24.93 -1.56
C ASN A 266 -1.72 24.35 -0.13
N GLY A 267 -1.77 23.02 0.02
CA GLY A 267 -1.86 22.35 1.32
C GLY A 267 -3.25 22.33 1.97
N THR A 268 -4.13 23.25 1.59
CA THR A 268 -5.50 23.38 2.09
C THR A 268 -6.46 22.34 1.50
N ASP A 269 -6.42 22.16 0.18
CA ASP A 269 -7.25 21.17 -0.51
C ASP A 269 -6.56 19.80 -0.49
N HIS A 270 -7.23 18.83 0.11
CA HIS A 270 -6.74 17.46 0.18
C HIS A 270 -6.92 16.73 -1.15
N SER A 271 -7.93 17.07 -1.96
CA SER A 271 -8.26 16.33 -3.19
C SER A 271 -7.18 16.44 -4.28
N LYS A 272 -6.38 17.51 -4.25
CA LYS A 272 -5.31 17.73 -5.23
C LYS A 272 -4.06 16.89 -4.99
N TYR A 273 -3.92 16.30 -3.80
CA TYR A 273 -2.81 15.40 -3.49
C TYR A 273 -3.10 13.99 -4.00
N LEU A 274 -2.04 13.28 -4.41
CA LEU A 274 -2.15 11.89 -4.83
C LEU A 274 -2.10 10.94 -3.62
N TRP A 275 -3.28 10.61 -3.10
CA TRP A 275 -3.45 9.68 -1.99
C TRP A 275 -3.47 8.23 -2.44
N GLY A 276 -2.66 7.40 -1.79
CA GLY A 276 -2.55 5.97 -2.01
C GLY A 276 -3.16 5.14 -0.90
N ASN A 277 -3.58 3.93 -1.28
CA ASN A 277 -4.13 2.94 -0.36
C ASN A 277 -3.08 2.43 0.63
N ALA A 278 -3.31 2.63 1.94
CA ALA A 278 -2.41 2.18 3.00
C ALA A 278 -2.27 0.64 3.09
N ALA A 279 -3.14 -0.14 2.42
CA ALA A 279 -2.92 -1.57 2.22
C ALA A 279 -1.57 -1.85 1.56
N TRP A 280 -1.10 -0.99 0.64
CA TRP A 280 0.22 -1.11 0.02
C TRP A 280 1.35 -0.95 1.06
N ALA A 281 1.24 0.05 1.94
CA ALA A 281 2.23 0.30 2.99
C ALA A 281 2.28 -0.82 4.03
N LEU A 282 1.13 -1.37 4.45
CA LEU A 282 1.10 -2.52 5.35
C LEU A 282 1.66 -3.79 4.68
N SER A 283 1.36 -3.99 3.39
CA SER A 283 1.90 -5.11 2.62
C SER A 283 3.43 -5.03 2.48
N GLN A 284 3.98 -3.83 2.31
CA GLN A 284 5.42 -3.59 2.33
C GLN A 284 6.04 -4.02 3.68
N ARG A 285 5.39 -3.72 4.81
CA ARG A 285 5.88 -4.17 6.13
C ARG A 285 5.84 -5.68 6.27
N ILE A 286 4.81 -6.33 5.73
CA ILE A 286 4.69 -7.79 5.72
C ILE A 286 5.78 -8.45 4.86
N THR A 287 6.04 -7.93 3.66
CA THR A 287 7.09 -8.47 2.78
C THR A 287 8.47 -8.26 3.36
N GLU A 288 8.72 -7.10 3.98
CA GLU A 288 9.97 -6.79 4.68
C GLU A 288 10.20 -7.70 5.89
N ALA A 289 9.16 -7.94 6.71
CA ALA A 289 9.25 -8.88 7.82
C ALA A 289 9.59 -10.29 7.34
N PHE A 290 8.97 -10.75 6.26
CA PHE A 290 9.29 -12.06 5.66
C PHE A 290 10.72 -12.11 5.11
N ALA A 291 11.20 -11.04 4.46
CA ALA A 291 12.56 -10.98 3.94
C ALA A 291 13.61 -11.06 5.08
N LYS A 292 13.39 -10.31 6.17
CA LYS A 292 14.32 -10.24 7.31
C LYS A 292 14.28 -11.47 8.21
N TYR A 293 13.09 -12.02 8.49
CA TYR A 293 12.90 -13.03 9.53
C TYR A 293 12.37 -14.38 9.02
N GLY A 294 11.92 -14.45 7.76
CA GLY A 294 11.22 -15.62 7.22
C GLY A 294 9.77 -15.75 7.68
N TRP A 295 9.29 -14.81 8.50
CA TRP A 295 7.94 -14.80 9.09
C TRP A 295 7.36 -13.39 9.12
N CYS A 296 6.03 -13.29 9.17
CA CYS A 296 5.29 -12.04 8.99
C CYS A 296 4.73 -11.46 10.30
N ALA A 297 5.27 -11.81 11.46
CA ALA A 297 4.74 -11.38 12.75
C ALA A 297 5.22 -9.96 13.16
N ALA A 298 6.39 -9.54 12.70
CA ALA A 298 7.02 -8.26 13.04
C ALA A 298 6.58 -7.14 12.09
N ILE A 299 5.30 -6.74 12.19
CA ILE A 299 4.65 -5.79 11.26
C ILE A 299 3.96 -4.62 11.97
N ARG A 300 4.13 -4.50 13.29
CA ARG A 300 3.47 -3.47 14.12
C ARG A 300 4.43 -2.89 15.15
N GLY A 301 4.16 -1.68 15.63
CA GLY A 301 4.98 -0.94 16.57
C GLY A 301 6.17 -0.23 15.89
N ALA A 302 6.61 0.89 16.49
CA ALA A 302 7.69 1.71 15.92
C ALA A 302 9.01 0.95 15.81
N GLU A 303 9.37 0.20 16.85
CA GLU A 303 10.55 -0.68 16.88
C GLU A 303 10.20 -2.12 16.48
N GLY A 304 8.91 -2.42 16.35
CA GLY A 304 8.34 -3.75 16.10
C GLY A 304 8.26 -4.16 14.62
N GLY A 305 8.76 -3.32 13.71
CA GLY A 305 8.68 -3.52 12.27
C GLY A 305 7.41 -2.93 11.62
N GLY A 306 6.65 -2.09 12.34
CA GLY A 306 5.47 -1.39 11.81
C GLY A 306 5.74 0.01 11.25
N ALA A 307 6.99 0.49 11.30
CA ALA A 307 7.36 1.83 10.85
C ALA A 307 7.49 1.92 9.31
N VAL A 308 6.78 2.88 8.73
CA VAL A 308 6.84 3.29 7.32
C VAL A 308 7.66 4.56 7.24
N GLU A 309 8.87 4.43 6.71
CA GLU A 309 9.85 5.51 6.57
C GLU A 309 9.87 6.09 5.15
N GLY A 310 10.40 7.31 5.00
CA GLY A 310 10.59 7.95 3.70
C GLY A 310 9.28 8.40 3.03
N LEU A 311 8.26 8.75 3.82
CA LEU A 311 7.02 9.27 3.26
C LEU A 311 7.23 10.67 2.65
N PRO A 312 6.57 11.00 1.54
CA PRO A 312 6.61 12.33 0.95
C PRO A 312 6.22 13.42 1.97
N ALA A 313 7.14 14.35 2.24
CA ALA A 313 6.99 15.44 3.19
C ALA A 313 6.89 16.80 2.46
N HIS A 314 5.68 17.19 2.06
CA HIS A 314 5.47 18.48 1.37
C HIS A 314 5.35 19.63 2.38
N THR A 315 6.29 20.58 2.34
CA THR A 315 6.23 21.80 3.15
C THR A 315 5.68 22.96 2.36
N PHE A 316 4.70 23.67 2.92
CA PHE A 316 4.08 24.83 2.29
C PHE A 316 3.99 26.00 3.26
N ARG A 317 3.90 27.22 2.72
CA ARG A 317 3.70 28.43 3.54
C ARG A 317 2.22 28.62 3.80
N THR A 318 1.87 28.77 5.07
CA THR A 318 0.51 29.08 5.50
C THR A 318 0.19 30.56 5.24
N SER A 319 -1.09 30.95 5.35
CA SER A 319 -1.51 32.35 5.21
C SER A 319 -0.91 33.28 6.28
N SER A 320 -0.47 32.75 7.43
CA SER A 320 0.29 33.50 8.44
C SER A 320 1.78 33.67 8.11
N GLY A 321 2.26 33.03 7.04
CA GLY A 321 3.68 33.05 6.63
C GLY A 321 4.52 31.94 7.25
N ASP A 322 3.97 31.15 8.17
CA ASP A 322 4.66 30.04 8.82
C ASP A 322 4.83 28.86 7.85
N LEU A 323 5.99 28.21 7.91
CA LEU A 323 6.25 26.97 7.19
C LEU A 323 5.57 25.81 7.92
N SER A 324 4.67 25.12 7.22
CA SER A 324 3.95 23.96 7.76
C SER A 324 4.20 22.74 6.89
N LEU A 325 4.29 21.57 7.54
CA LEU A 325 4.38 20.28 6.87
C LEU A 325 2.97 19.75 6.63
N LYS A 326 2.64 19.41 5.37
CA LYS A 326 1.45 18.62 5.07
C LYS A 326 1.62 17.22 5.68
N CYS A 327 0.62 16.79 6.45
CA CYS A 327 0.59 15.45 7.01
C CYS A 327 0.69 14.41 5.86
N PRO A 328 1.70 13.51 5.87
CA PRO A 328 1.84 12.47 4.85
C PRO A 328 0.74 11.41 4.90
N THR A 329 -0.01 11.31 6.01
CA THR A 329 -1.30 10.62 6.08
C THR A 329 -2.43 11.65 5.99
N GLU A 330 -3.60 11.30 5.47
CA GLU A 330 -4.71 12.28 5.29
C GLU A 330 -5.08 13.03 6.58
N VAL A 331 -4.91 12.37 7.73
CA VAL A 331 -5.16 12.93 9.06
C VAL A 331 -4.11 12.41 10.05
N ALA A 332 -3.78 13.25 11.04
CA ALA A 332 -2.96 12.84 12.19
C ALA A 332 -3.85 12.13 13.23
N ILE A 333 -3.51 10.88 13.55
CA ILE A 333 -4.26 10.04 14.49
C ILE A 333 -3.57 10.07 15.85
N THR A 334 -4.30 10.45 16.90
CA THR A 334 -3.81 10.40 18.29
C THR A 334 -3.91 8.99 18.85
N ASP A 335 -3.10 8.63 19.85
CA ASP A 335 -3.11 7.32 20.51
C ASP A 335 -4.51 6.86 20.97
N ARG A 336 -5.34 7.77 21.51
CA ARG A 336 -6.73 7.46 21.89
C ARG A 336 -7.55 6.98 20.67
N ARG A 337 -7.40 7.65 19.53
CA ARG A 337 -8.12 7.32 18.29
C ARG A 337 -7.58 6.06 17.65
N GLU A 338 -6.28 5.85 17.69
CA GLU A 338 -5.64 4.60 17.26
C GLU A 338 -6.24 3.43 18.02
N LYS A 339 -6.32 3.51 19.36
CA LYS A 339 -6.95 2.48 20.20
C LYS A 339 -8.42 2.26 19.86
N GLU A 340 -9.22 3.34 19.72
CA GLU A 340 -10.64 3.25 19.33
C GLU A 340 -10.80 2.53 17.97
N LEU A 341 -9.97 2.86 16.98
CA LEU A 341 -9.98 2.22 15.66
C LEU A 341 -9.56 0.75 15.73
N ASN A 342 -8.53 0.44 16.51
CA ASN A 342 -8.03 -0.91 16.72
C ASN A 342 -9.10 -1.80 17.39
N ASP A 343 -9.79 -1.30 18.43
CA ASP A 343 -10.93 -1.99 19.07
C ASP A 343 -12.12 -2.19 18.11
N LEU A 344 -12.27 -1.30 17.13
CA LEU A 344 -13.26 -1.40 16.05
C LEU A 344 -12.83 -2.31 14.88
N GLY A 345 -11.65 -2.92 14.94
CA GLY A 345 -11.17 -3.88 13.95
C GLY A 345 -10.53 -3.23 12.72
N PHE A 346 -9.92 -2.06 12.89
CA PHE A 346 -9.18 -1.35 11.84
C PHE A 346 -7.70 -1.22 12.19
N ILE A 347 -6.86 -1.22 11.17
CA ILE A 347 -5.43 -0.97 11.31
C ILE A 347 -5.14 0.48 10.88
N ALA A 348 -4.69 1.30 11.83
CA ALA A 348 -4.44 2.72 11.60
C ALA A 348 -2.95 3.02 11.32
N LEU A 349 -2.67 3.71 10.21
CA LEU A 349 -1.35 4.28 9.91
C LEU A 349 -1.22 5.64 10.62
N CYS A 350 -0.42 5.69 11.68
CA CYS A 350 -0.28 6.87 12.52
C CYS A 350 0.98 7.66 12.15
N HIS A 351 0.81 8.86 11.60
CA HIS A 351 1.94 9.75 11.29
C HIS A 351 2.66 10.22 12.55
N LYS A 352 3.99 10.11 12.55
CA LYS A 352 4.84 10.71 13.58
C LYS A 352 5.03 12.19 13.27
N LYS A 353 4.42 13.03 14.11
CA LYS A 353 4.44 14.49 13.99
C LYS A 353 5.86 15.03 13.72
N ASN A 354 5.95 15.96 12.77
CA ASN A 354 7.20 16.63 12.35
C ASN A 354 8.28 15.68 11.79
N SER A 355 7.91 14.54 11.24
CA SER A 355 8.82 13.63 10.54
C SER A 355 8.18 13.08 9.27
N ASP A 356 8.95 12.34 8.49
CA ASP A 356 8.54 11.59 7.30
C ASP A 356 8.19 10.12 7.62
N ILE A 357 7.95 9.81 8.89
CA ILE A 357 7.67 8.45 9.37
C ILE A 357 6.20 8.33 9.77
N ALA A 358 5.57 7.21 9.44
CA ALA A 358 4.30 6.79 10.04
C ALA A 358 4.42 5.36 10.57
N VAL A 359 3.56 4.95 11.50
CA VAL A 359 3.69 3.66 12.20
C VAL A 359 2.32 2.99 12.30
N PHE A 360 2.28 1.70 12.01
CA PHE A 360 1.16 0.83 12.39
C PHE A 360 1.37 0.34 13.82
N PHE A 361 0.60 0.83 14.79
CA PHE A 361 0.69 0.37 16.18
C PHE A 361 -0.20 -0.84 16.45
N GLY A 362 -1.42 -0.81 15.93
CA GLY A 362 -2.37 -1.91 15.98
C GLY A 362 -2.06 -3.04 15.02
N GLY A 363 -2.94 -4.02 15.01
CA GLY A 363 -2.84 -5.21 14.17
C GLY A 363 -4.10 -6.06 14.22
N GLN A 364 -5.25 -5.45 14.54
CA GLN A 364 -6.53 -6.13 14.62
C GLN A 364 -7.10 -6.36 13.22
N THR A 365 -7.68 -7.53 13.04
CA THR A 365 -8.52 -7.88 11.90
C THR A 365 -9.90 -7.28 12.10
N THR A 366 -10.77 -7.36 11.10
CA THR A 366 -12.15 -6.87 11.25
C THR A 366 -12.96 -7.71 12.25
N ASN A 367 -12.51 -8.92 12.58
CA ASN A 367 -13.19 -9.80 13.52
C ASN A 367 -13.39 -9.15 14.89
N ARG A 368 -14.60 -9.29 15.43
CA ARG A 368 -14.89 -8.96 16.82
C ARG A 368 -14.71 -10.22 17.67
N ALA A 369 -13.64 -10.25 18.46
CA ALA A 369 -13.37 -11.34 19.38
C ALA A 369 -14.58 -11.60 20.31
N LYS A 370 -15.10 -12.83 20.29
CA LYS A 370 -16.21 -13.26 21.14
C LYS A 370 -15.77 -13.21 22.62
N VAL A 371 -16.69 -12.79 23.49
CA VAL A 371 -16.47 -12.78 24.95
C VAL A 371 -17.01 -14.08 25.54
N TYR A 372 -16.17 -14.73 26.33
CA TYR A 372 -16.41 -16.00 27.00
C TYR A 372 -16.35 -15.82 28.53
N ASN A 373 -16.80 -16.86 29.24
CA ASN A 373 -16.86 -16.86 30.70
C ASN A 373 -15.48 -16.98 31.37
N THR A 374 -14.45 -17.48 30.66
CA THR A 374 -13.10 -17.69 31.21
C THR A 374 -12.08 -16.74 30.58
N ASN A 375 -11.08 -16.34 31.36
CA ASN A 375 -10.02 -15.43 30.91
C ASN A 375 -9.17 -16.07 29.80
N GLU A 376 -8.95 -17.39 29.86
CA GLU A 376 -8.17 -18.14 28.89
C GLU A 376 -8.87 -18.17 27.52
N ALA A 377 -10.19 -18.40 27.50
CA ALA A 377 -10.96 -18.38 26.26
C ALA A 377 -11.01 -16.96 25.66
N ASN A 378 -11.14 -15.92 26.50
CA ASN A 378 -11.05 -14.53 26.07
C ASN A 378 -9.68 -14.19 25.46
N ALA A 379 -8.59 -14.66 26.06
CA ALA A 379 -7.24 -14.47 25.52
C ALA A 379 -7.08 -15.13 24.14
N ASN A 380 -7.54 -16.38 23.99
CA ASN A 380 -7.48 -17.10 22.72
C ASN A 380 -8.31 -16.43 21.62
N ALA A 381 -9.50 -15.93 21.97
CA ALA A 381 -10.36 -15.20 21.05
C ALA A 381 -9.70 -13.91 20.55
N ARG A 382 -9.04 -13.16 21.45
CA ARG A 382 -8.31 -11.92 21.10
C ARG A 382 -7.12 -12.20 20.20
N ILE A 383 -6.29 -13.20 20.51
CA ILE A 383 -5.14 -13.59 19.70
C ILE A 383 -5.59 -13.99 18.28
N SER A 384 -6.72 -14.69 18.17
CA SER A 384 -7.29 -15.13 16.89
C SER A 384 -7.82 -13.98 16.02
N ALA A 385 -8.04 -12.80 16.59
CA ALA A 385 -8.50 -11.61 15.88
C ALA A 385 -7.35 -10.68 15.46
N MET A 386 -6.08 -11.05 15.69
CA MET A 386 -4.92 -10.23 15.34
C MET A 386 -4.19 -10.75 14.11
N LEU A 387 -3.99 -9.87 13.13
CA LEU A 387 -3.37 -10.16 11.85
C LEU A 387 -1.97 -10.79 11.96
N PRO A 388 -1.03 -10.33 12.82
CA PRO A 388 0.29 -10.96 12.94
C PRO A 388 0.23 -12.45 13.29
N TYR A 389 -0.72 -12.84 14.16
CA TYR A 389 -0.88 -14.23 14.59
C TYR A 389 -1.66 -15.04 13.55
N VAL A 390 -2.64 -14.45 12.87
CA VAL A 390 -3.33 -15.09 11.74
C VAL A 390 -2.33 -15.38 10.62
N LEU A 391 -1.45 -14.44 10.26
CA LEU A 391 -0.40 -14.64 9.26
C LEU A 391 0.56 -15.79 9.65
N ALA A 392 0.97 -15.86 10.91
CA ALA A 392 1.80 -16.96 11.40
C ALA A 392 1.07 -18.31 11.31
N ALA A 393 -0.17 -18.38 11.82
CA ALA A 393 -0.98 -19.60 11.78
C ALA A 393 -1.26 -20.06 10.34
N SER A 394 -1.58 -19.13 9.44
CA SER A 394 -1.73 -19.36 8.00
C SER A 394 -0.50 -20.02 7.39
N ARG A 395 0.68 -19.52 7.71
CA ARG A 395 1.93 -20.07 7.19
C ARG A 395 2.21 -21.49 7.71
N PHE A 396 1.90 -21.77 8.97
CA PHE A 396 1.96 -23.15 9.50
C PHE A 396 0.96 -24.06 8.78
N ALA A 397 -0.26 -23.60 8.48
CA ALA A 397 -1.23 -24.36 7.70
C ALA A 397 -0.69 -24.68 6.29
N HIS A 398 -0.05 -23.71 5.62
CA HIS A 398 0.60 -23.94 4.32
C HIS A 398 1.70 -25.00 4.40
N TYR A 399 2.60 -24.91 5.38
CA TYR A 399 3.66 -25.90 5.55
C TYR A 399 3.11 -27.29 5.86
N LEU A 400 2.19 -27.40 6.82
CA LEU A 400 1.56 -28.67 7.18
C LEU A 400 0.87 -29.32 5.98
N LYS A 401 0.15 -28.52 5.17
CA LYS A 401 -0.51 -29.01 3.96
C LYS A 401 0.49 -29.61 2.99
N VAL A 402 1.58 -28.90 2.68
CA VAL A 402 2.60 -29.36 1.72
C VAL A 402 3.32 -30.59 2.25
N ILE A 403 3.82 -30.54 3.49
CA ILE A 403 4.58 -31.62 4.10
C ILE A 403 3.75 -32.90 4.20
N MET A 404 2.50 -32.81 4.66
CA MET A 404 1.66 -34.00 4.81
C MET A 404 1.15 -34.53 3.48
N ARG A 405 0.96 -33.67 2.47
CA ARG A 405 0.61 -34.10 1.11
C ARG A 405 1.69 -35.00 0.52
N ASP A 406 2.97 -34.67 0.73
CA ASP A 406 4.10 -35.49 0.26
C ASP A 406 4.22 -36.84 1.00
N LYS A 407 3.64 -36.95 2.20
CA LYS A 407 3.63 -38.18 3.00
C LYS A 407 2.43 -39.09 2.72
N VAL A 408 1.42 -38.64 1.96
CA VAL A 408 0.27 -39.48 1.60
C VAL A 408 0.75 -40.70 0.81
N GLY A 409 0.35 -41.89 1.25
CA GLY A 409 0.77 -43.18 0.66
C GLY A 409 1.97 -43.83 1.36
N SER A 410 2.60 -43.16 2.33
CA SER A 410 3.64 -43.77 3.17
C SER A 410 3.05 -44.60 4.33
N PHE A 411 3.79 -45.59 4.82
CA PHE A 411 3.39 -46.44 5.94
C PHE A 411 3.61 -45.72 7.28
N MET A 412 2.71 -44.81 7.64
CA MET A 412 2.74 -44.07 8.90
C MET A 412 1.55 -44.42 9.78
N THR A 413 1.82 -44.86 11.01
CA THR A 413 0.82 -44.99 12.07
C THR A 413 0.46 -43.60 12.63
N ARG A 414 -0.60 -43.52 13.45
CA ARG A 414 -0.93 -42.29 14.19
C ARG A 414 0.26 -41.74 14.99
N ASP A 415 0.96 -42.61 15.73
CA ASP A 415 2.20 -42.25 16.47
C ASP A 415 3.31 -41.75 15.55
N ASN A 416 3.46 -42.44 14.41
CA ASN A 416 4.16 -42.03 13.20
C ASN A 416 4.06 -40.53 12.93
N VAL A 417 2.82 -40.14 12.61
CA VAL A 417 2.45 -38.80 12.18
C VAL A 417 2.61 -37.80 13.31
N GLN A 418 2.17 -38.14 14.52
CA GLN A 418 2.26 -37.25 15.68
C GLN A 418 3.72 -36.89 16.00
N THR A 419 4.59 -37.89 16.07
CA THR A 419 6.02 -37.68 16.37
C THR A 419 6.69 -36.85 15.28
N TYR A 420 6.40 -37.16 14.01
CA TYR A 420 6.96 -36.43 12.88
C TYR A 420 6.56 -34.95 12.89
N LEU A 421 5.28 -34.64 13.11
CA LEU A 421 4.79 -33.26 13.13
C LEU A 421 5.29 -32.48 14.36
N ASN A 422 5.38 -33.11 15.53
CA ASN A 422 5.93 -32.46 16.72
C ASN A 422 7.44 -32.19 16.61
N ASN A 423 8.20 -33.10 15.99
CA ASN A 423 9.63 -32.86 15.73
C ASN A 423 9.83 -31.70 14.75
N TRP A 424 9.04 -31.67 13.67
CA TRP A 424 9.11 -30.57 12.69
C TRP A 424 8.74 -29.22 13.29
N ILE A 425 7.66 -29.15 14.09
CA ILE A 425 7.21 -27.87 14.62
C ILE A 425 8.14 -27.33 15.72
N ALA A 426 8.87 -28.20 16.41
CA ALA A 426 9.83 -27.83 17.44
C ALA A 426 10.99 -26.96 16.89
N ASP A 427 11.33 -27.09 15.61
CA ASP A 427 12.36 -26.25 14.96
C ASP A 427 11.98 -24.77 14.92
N TYR A 428 10.71 -24.44 15.12
CA TYR A 428 10.18 -23.07 15.12
C TYR A 428 9.86 -22.53 16.53
N VAL A 429 10.18 -23.30 17.57
CA VAL A 429 9.88 -22.96 18.97
C VAL A 429 11.11 -22.38 19.66
N LEU A 430 10.96 -21.17 20.22
CA LEU A 430 12.00 -20.51 21.01
C LEU A 430 11.66 -20.55 22.50
N ILE A 431 12.48 -21.27 23.27
CA ILE A 431 12.26 -21.47 24.71
C ILE A 431 12.72 -20.27 25.54
N ASN A 432 13.65 -19.47 25.03
CA ASN A 432 14.24 -18.36 25.77
C ASN A 432 13.39 -17.08 25.67
N ASP A 433 12.68 -16.74 26.75
CA ASP A 433 11.84 -15.52 26.82
C ASP A 433 12.65 -14.21 26.80
N ASN A 434 13.93 -14.25 27.15
CA ASN A 434 14.81 -13.07 27.17
C ASN A 434 15.52 -12.82 25.83
N ALA A 435 15.20 -13.59 24.79
CA ALA A 435 15.79 -13.40 23.48
C ALA A 435 15.41 -12.01 22.89
N PRO A 436 16.32 -11.40 22.10
CA PRO A 436 16.02 -10.18 21.36
C PRO A 436 14.83 -10.33 20.42
N GLN A 437 14.20 -9.21 20.06
CA GLN A 437 13.03 -9.19 19.18
C GLN A 437 13.30 -9.85 17.82
N GLU A 438 14.48 -9.64 17.24
CA GLU A 438 14.85 -10.22 15.94
C GLU A 438 14.81 -11.75 15.97
N ILE A 439 15.31 -12.37 17.05
CA ILE A 439 15.29 -13.82 17.23
C ILE A 439 13.86 -14.32 17.46
N LYS A 440 13.07 -13.61 18.28
CA LYS A 440 11.64 -13.92 18.46
C LYS A 440 10.82 -13.80 17.17
N ALA A 441 11.23 -12.93 16.25
CA ALA A 441 10.60 -12.80 14.94
C ALA A 441 10.97 -13.95 13.99
N GLN A 442 12.18 -14.49 14.10
CA GLN A 442 12.62 -15.68 13.32
C GLN A 442 11.98 -16.98 13.82
N TYR A 443 11.69 -17.06 15.12
CA TYR A 443 11.05 -18.21 15.77
C TYR A 443 9.70 -17.77 16.36
N PRO A 444 8.61 -17.82 15.59
CA PRO A 444 7.36 -17.16 15.97
C PRO A 444 6.62 -17.81 17.15
N LEU A 445 7.00 -19.04 17.53
CA LEU A 445 6.30 -19.83 18.55
C LEU A 445 7.09 -19.89 19.85
N ARG A 446 6.39 -19.70 20.97
CA ARG A 446 6.89 -19.97 22.32
C ARG A 446 6.72 -21.42 22.73
N GLU A 447 5.60 -22.01 22.35
CA GLU A 447 5.22 -23.41 22.59
C GLU A 447 4.35 -23.90 21.42
N ALA A 448 4.45 -25.18 21.09
CA ALA A 448 3.65 -25.81 20.06
C ALA A 448 3.36 -27.27 20.40
N ARG A 449 2.20 -27.77 20.00
CA ARG A 449 1.83 -29.18 20.14
C ARG A 449 0.91 -29.62 19.01
N VAL A 450 1.14 -30.80 18.46
CA VAL A 450 0.24 -31.42 17.48
C VAL A 450 -0.32 -32.72 18.06
N ASP A 451 -1.64 -32.79 18.19
CA ASP A 451 -2.34 -33.99 18.65
C ASP A 451 -2.99 -34.68 17.46
N VAL A 452 -2.71 -35.98 17.26
CA VAL A 452 -3.22 -36.75 16.12
C VAL A 452 -4.17 -37.85 16.59
N THR A 453 -5.35 -37.90 16.01
CA THR A 453 -6.41 -38.87 16.32
C THR A 453 -6.81 -39.65 15.07
N GLU A 454 -7.20 -40.91 15.24
CA GLU A 454 -7.69 -41.75 14.14
C GLU A 454 -9.16 -41.45 13.84
N VAL A 455 -9.51 -41.46 12.55
CA VAL A 455 -10.91 -41.33 12.12
C VAL A 455 -11.57 -42.70 12.15
N ALA A 456 -12.50 -42.87 13.09
CA ALA A 456 -13.23 -44.13 13.25
C ALA A 456 -13.88 -44.59 11.92
N GLY A 457 -13.67 -45.86 11.57
CA GLY A 457 -14.20 -46.44 10.34
C GLY A 457 -13.43 -46.11 9.05
N LYS A 458 -12.33 -45.33 9.12
CA LYS A 458 -11.48 -44.98 7.98
C LYS A 458 -10.00 -45.26 8.29
N PRO A 459 -9.51 -46.50 8.10
CA PRO A 459 -8.10 -46.84 8.31
C PRO A 459 -7.17 -45.94 7.47
N GLY A 460 -6.12 -45.42 8.10
CA GLY A 460 -5.15 -44.51 7.46
C GLY A 460 -5.60 -43.05 7.36
N ALA A 461 -6.80 -42.71 7.82
CA ALA A 461 -7.26 -41.33 7.95
C ALA A 461 -7.08 -40.83 9.39
N TYR A 462 -6.45 -39.66 9.53
CA TYR A 462 -6.16 -39.05 10.82
C TYR A 462 -6.63 -37.60 10.86
N ASN A 463 -7.06 -37.13 12.03
CA ASN A 463 -7.32 -35.73 12.32
C ASN A 463 -6.18 -35.19 13.19
N ALA A 464 -5.55 -34.09 12.76
CA ALA A 464 -4.54 -33.39 13.54
C ALA A 464 -5.12 -32.09 14.12
N THR A 465 -4.96 -31.87 15.41
CA THR A 465 -5.23 -30.59 16.08
C THR A 465 -3.91 -29.95 16.46
N VAL A 466 -3.67 -28.75 15.93
CA VAL A 466 -2.40 -28.02 16.09
C VAL A 466 -2.62 -26.87 17.06
N PHE A 467 -1.90 -26.90 18.18
CA PHE A 467 -1.89 -25.84 19.18
C PHE A 467 -0.63 -25.00 19.00
N LEU A 468 -0.81 -23.72 18.69
CA LEU A 468 0.27 -22.76 18.47
C LEU A 468 0.19 -21.67 19.53
N ARG A 469 1.24 -21.49 20.33
CA ARG A 469 1.34 -20.37 21.26
C ARG A 469 2.44 -19.41 20.78
N PRO A 470 2.08 -18.23 20.24
CA PRO A 470 3.08 -17.26 19.77
C PRO A 470 3.75 -16.53 20.94
N HIS A 471 4.84 -15.81 20.64
CA HIS A 471 5.34 -14.80 21.55
C HIS A 471 4.38 -13.60 21.60
N PHE A 472 4.04 -13.15 22.80
CA PHE A 472 3.17 -11.99 22.97
C PHE A 472 3.94 -10.69 22.75
N GLN A 473 3.35 -9.80 21.96
CA GLN A 473 3.80 -8.43 21.79
C GLN A 473 3.11 -7.52 22.83
N LEU A 474 3.80 -6.45 23.24
CA LEU A 474 3.25 -5.47 24.16
C LEU A 474 2.09 -4.72 23.48
N GLU A 475 0.90 -4.76 24.09
CA GLU A 475 -0.29 -4.06 23.57
C GLU A 475 -0.61 -2.78 24.34
N GLU A 476 -0.68 -2.85 25.66
CA GLU A 476 -1.12 -1.74 26.50
C GLU A 476 -0.33 -1.74 27.82
N LEU A 477 0.00 -0.54 28.30
CA LEU A 477 0.60 -0.32 29.61
C LEU A 477 -0.12 0.83 30.31
N THR A 478 -0.86 0.52 31.37
CA THR A 478 -1.47 1.54 32.24
C THR A 478 -0.55 1.81 33.41
N ALA A 479 0.14 2.96 33.40
CA ALA A 479 1.01 3.38 34.49
C ALA A 479 0.26 4.29 35.47
N SER A 480 0.33 3.98 36.77
CA SER A 480 -0.11 4.89 37.84
C SER A 480 1.10 5.37 38.64
N ILE A 481 1.39 6.67 38.59
CA ILE A 481 2.50 7.27 39.35
C ILE A 481 1.99 7.63 40.75
N ARG A 482 2.63 7.08 41.79
CA ARG A 482 2.31 7.35 43.20
C ARG A 482 3.53 7.95 43.89
N LEU A 483 3.38 9.17 44.41
CA LEU A 483 4.38 9.78 45.28
C LEU A 483 4.21 9.22 46.70
N VAL A 484 5.29 8.64 47.23
CA VAL A 484 5.29 8.01 48.56
C VAL A 484 6.52 8.48 49.33
N ALA A 485 6.34 8.76 50.63
CA ALA A 485 7.45 9.16 51.51
C ALA A 485 8.38 7.99 51.84
N THR A 486 7.89 6.76 51.72
CA THR A 486 8.68 5.53 51.84
C THR A 486 8.13 4.55 50.81
N LEU A 487 9.03 3.92 50.05
CA LEU A 487 8.64 2.98 49.01
C LEU A 487 7.91 1.79 49.64
N PRO A 488 6.66 1.48 49.21
CA PRO A 488 5.97 0.28 49.66
C PRO A 488 6.72 -0.96 49.16
N PRO A 489 6.55 -2.12 49.83
CA PRO A 489 7.15 -3.36 49.36
C PRO A 489 6.66 -3.69 47.93
N PRO A 490 7.48 -4.36 47.11
CA PRO A 490 7.09 -4.78 45.77
C PRO A 490 5.82 -5.64 45.83
N VAL A 491 4.95 -5.49 44.83
CA VAL A 491 3.81 -6.39 44.66
C VAL A 491 4.36 -7.82 44.49
N ALA A 492 3.85 -8.78 45.26
CA ALA A 492 4.24 -10.19 45.11
C ALA A 492 3.81 -10.68 43.71
N ALA A 493 4.74 -11.35 43.03
CA ALA A 493 4.61 -11.80 41.64
C ALA A 493 3.52 -12.86 41.43
#